data_AF-A0A0G1EGK4-F1
#
_entry.id   AF-A0A0G1EGK4-F1
#
_cell.length_a   1.000
_cell.length_b   1.000
_cell.length_c   1.000
_cell.angle_alpha   90.00
_cell.angle_beta   90.00
_cell.angle_gamma   90.00
#
_symmetry.space_group_name_H-M   'P 1'
#
loop_
_entity.id
_entity.type
_entity.pdbx_description
1 polymer ?
#
loop_
_entity_poly.entity_id
_entity_poly.type
_entity_poly.pdbx_seq_one_letter_code
_entity_poly.pdbx_strand_id
1 'polypeptide(L)'
;MVLIFLLKTFYFRIIMFFRHWYVDSFYVIWGWLQGRVRGLEKNLALRLNLRFIFVPLYQEYNVYGYVLGFIFRTLRIFFGGILYLFVFLVALAAYLVWAAVPIFFVYKALVPGSESGSWLKDLIEIKLP
;
A
#
# COMPACT_ATOMS: atom_id res chain seq x y z
N MET A 1 -0.21 -27.31 -36.91
CA MET A 1 -1.12 -27.61 -35.78
C MET A 1 -0.41 -27.47 -34.43
N VAL A 2 0.66 -28.23 -34.15
CA VAL A 2 1.40 -28.20 -32.86
C VAL A 2 1.97 -26.81 -32.52
N LEU A 3 2.58 -26.11 -33.48
CA LEU A 3 3.17 -24.78 -33.26
C LEU A 3 2.14 -23.73 -32.79
N ILE A 4 0.95 -23.73 -33.41
CA ILE A 4 -0.14 -22.80 -33.06
C ILE A 4 -0.63 -23.07 -31.64
N PHE A 5 -0.72 -24.34 -31.25
CA PHE A 5 -1.12 -24.74 -29.91
C PHE A 5 -0.10 -24.29 -28.84
N LEU A 6 1.20 -24.45 -29.13
CA LEU A 6 2.28 -24.00 -28.24
C LEU A 6 2.27 -22.48 -28.06
N LEU A 7 2.12 -21.73 -29.16
CA LEU A 7 2.04 -20.26 -29.12
C LEU A 7 0.82 -19.77 -28.32
N LYS A 8 -0.36 -20.37 -28.53
CA LYS A 8 -1.57 -20.04 -27.76
C LYS A 8 -1.38 -20.30 -26.26
N THR A 9 -0.78 -21.44 -25.93
CA THR A 9 -0.54 -21.84 -24.53
C THR A 9 0.46 -20.89 -23.87
N PHE A 10 1.52 -20.51 -24.58
CA PHE A 10 2.53 -19.59 -24.10
C PHE A 10 1.95 -18.20 -23.81
N TYR A 11 1.21 -17.64 -24.77
CA TYR A 11 0.55 -16.34 -24.61
C TYR A 11 -0.44 -16.32 -23.43
N PHE A 12 -1.26 -17.37 -23.32
CA PHE A 12 -2.23 -17.48 -22.23
C PHE A 12 -1.55 -17.56 -20.86
N ARG A 13 -0.43 -18.28 -20.74
CA ARG A 13 0.35 -18.35 -19.50
C ARG A 13 0.94 -17.00 -19.11
N ILE A 14 1.44 -16.22 -20.07
CA ILE A 14 1.96 -14.87 -19.80
C ILE A 14 0.85 -13.95 -19.28
N ILE A 15 -0.33 -13.95 -19.92
CA ILE A 15 -1.45 -13.13 -19.44
C ILE A 15 -1.90 -13.58 -18.06
N MET A 16 -2.06 -14.88 -17.84
CA MET A 16 -2.45 -15.39 -16.52
C MET A 16 -1.42 -15.02 -15.45
N PHE A 17 -0.13 -15.04 -15.77
CA PHE A 17 0.91 -14.59 -14.87
C PHE A 17 0.74 -13.12 -14.48
N PHE A 18 0.55 -12.21 -15.44
CA PHE A 18 0.30 -10.80 -15.13
C PHE A 18 -0.99 -10.59 -14.36
N ARG A 19 -2.06 -11.31 -14.71
CA ARG A 19 -3.33 -11.24 -13.97
C ARG A 19 -3.12 -11.65 -12.52
N HIS A 20 -2.47 -12.78 -12.28
CA HIS A 20 -2.19 -13.26 -10.93
C HIS A 20 -1.29 -12.27 -10.17
N TRP A 21 -0.26 -11.74 -10.83
CA TRP A 21 0.65 -10.78 -10.22
C TRP A 21 -0.05 -9.50 -9.78
N TYR A 22 -0.85 -8.87 -10.65
CA TYR A 22 -1.46 -7.59 -10.34
C TYR A 22 -2.78 -7.70 -9.58
N VAL A 23 -3.67 -8.59 -10.01
CA VAL A 23 -5.04 -8.68 -9.53
C VAL A 23 -5.10 -9.50 -8.24
N ASP A 24 -4.54 -10.71 -8.24
CA ASP A 24 -4.64 -11.57 -7.06
C ASP A 24 -3.80 -11.02 -5.90
N SER A 25 -2.61 -10.46 -6.16
CA SER A 25 -1.84 -9.75 -5.14
C SER A 25 -2.56 -8.50 -4.60
N PHE A 26 -3.28 -7.76 -5.45
CA PHE A 26 -4.09 -6.64 -4.99
C PHE A 26 -5.16 -7.10 -4.00
N TYR A 27 -5.87 -8.20 -4.27
CA TYR A 27 -6.86 -8.74 -3.35
C TYR A 27 -6.26 -9.19 -2.01
N VAL A 28 -5.05 -9.76 -2.00
CA VAL A 28 -4.36 -10.14 -0.76
C VAL A 28 -4.04 -8.90 0.08
N ILE A 29 -3.43 -7.88 -0.51
CA ILE A 29 -3.08 -6.63 0.20
C ILE A 29 -4.34 -5.90 0.65
N TRP A 30 -5.36 -5.84 -0.19
CA TRP A 30 -6.64 -5.25 0.14
C TRP A 30 -7.32 -5.97 1.31
N GLY A 31 -7.32 -7.31 1.32
CA GLY A 31 -7.85 -8.10 2.43
C GLY A 31 -7.10 -7.84 3.74
N TRP A 32 -5.77 -7.77 3.69
CA TRP A 32 -4.94 -7.40 4.84
C TRP A 32 -5.25 -5.99 5.35
N LEU A 33 -5.33 -5.01 4.44
CA LEU A 33 -5.66 -3.61 4.74
C LEU A 33 -7.03 -3.50 5.40
N GLN A 34 -8.06 -4.16 4.84
CA GLN A 34 -9.39 -4.21 5.44
C GLN A 34 -9.37 -4.82 6.85
N GLY A 35 -8.56 -5.85 7.08
CA GLY A 35 -8.36 -6.42 8.41
C GLY A 35 -7.81 -5.39 9.41
N ARG A 36 -6.79 -4.63 9.01
CA ARG A 36 -6.20 -3.56 9.85
C ARG A 36 -7.18 -2.42 10.10
N VAL A 37 -7.85 -1.94 9.06
CA VAL A 37 -8.90 -0.89 9.12
C VAL A 37 -10.02 -1.30 10.08
N ARG A 38 -10.48 -2.55 10.03
CA ARG A 38 -11.51 -3.07 10.96
C ARG A 38 -11.01 -3.13 12.41
N GLY A 39 -9.77 -3.55 12.63
CA GLY A 39 -9.15 -3.55 13.96
C GLY A 39 -9.03 -2.15 14.55
N LEU A 40 -8.64 -1.18 13.72
CA LEU A 40 -8.60 0.23 14.11
C LEU A 40 -9.99 0.78 14.44
N GLU A 41 -11.02 0.38 13.69
CA GLU A 41 -12.38 0.89 13.90
C GLU A 41 -12.93 0.39 15.23
N LYS A 42 -12.61 -0.85 15.61
CA LYS A 42 -12.96 -1.40 16.93
C LYS A 42 -12.34 -0.62 18.08
N ASN A 43 -11.10 -0.13 17.92
CA ASN A 43 -10.37 0.56 18.98
C ASN A 43 -10.68 2.06 19.04
N LEU A 44 -10.79 2.72 17.89
CA LEU A 44 -10.95 4.17 17.78
C LEU A 44 -12.43 4.58 17.68
N ALA A 45 -13.31 3.67 17.25
CA ALA A 45 -14.73 3.91 17.04
C ALA A 45 -14.99 5.24 16.31
N LEU A 46 -14.25 5.51 15.24
CA LEU A 46 -14.24 6.82 14.58
C LEU A 46 -15.63 7.19 14.08
N ARG A 47 -16.34 6.23 13.47
CA ARG A 47 -17.70 6.45 12.99
C ARG A 47 -18.67 6.82 14.12
N LEU A 48 -18.50 6.22 15.30
CA LEU A 48 -19.32 6.49 16.48
C LEU A 48 -18.99 7.87 17.06
N ASN A 49 -17.70 8.21 17.16
CA ASN A 49 -17.25 9.50 17.67
C ASN A 49 -17.68 10.66 16.77
N LEU A 50 -17.65 10.49 15.44
CA LEU A 50 -18.17 11.47 14.48
C LEU A 50 -19.68 11.71 14.66
N ARG A 51 -20.47 10.64 14.84
CA ARG A 51 -21.92 10.76 15.03
C ARG A 51 -22.29 11.48 16.33
N PHE A 52 -21.49 11.30 17.37
CA PHE A 52 -21.76 11.86 18.70
C PHE A 52 -20.83 13.02 19.05
N ILE A 53 -20.27 13.73 18.07
CA ILE A 53 -19.23 14.75 18.33
C ILE A 53 -19.69 15.89 19.24
N PHE A 54 -21.00 16.20 19.22
CA PHE A 54 -21.62 17.23 20.05
C PHE A 54 -22.28 16.70 21.33
N VAL A 55 -22.18 15.40 21.62
CA VAL A 55 -22.76 14.83 22.85
C VAL A 55 -21.74 14.92 23.99
N PRO A 56 -22.10 15.48 25.16
CA PRO A 56 -21.17 15.62 26.27
C PRO A 56 -20.72 14.24 26.76
N LEU A 57 -19.42 14.11 27.04
CA LEU A 57 -18.80 12.82 27.37
C LEU A 57 -19.18 12.34 28.79
N TYR A 58 -19.45 13.27 29.70
CA TYR A 58 -19.67 13.00 31.12
C TYR A 58 -21.12 13.21 31.59
N GLN A 59 -22.09 13.32 30.67
CA GLN A 59 -23.50 13.65 30.99
C GLN A 59 -23.69 14.94 31.81
N GLU A 60 -22.62 15.69 32.09
CA GLU A 60 -22.67 17.02 32.67
C GLU A 60 -23.08 18.02 31.59
N TYR A 61 -24.30 18.53 31.71
CA TYR A 61 -24.85 19.54 30.80
C TYR A 61 -24.36 20.96 31.16
N ASN A 62 -23.05 21.13 31.36
CA ASN A 62 -22.42 22.42 31.56
C ASN A 62 -21.54 22.80 30.34
N VAL A 63 -21.29 24.11 30.16
CA VAL A 63 -20.53 24.63 29.00
C VAL A 63 -19.13 24.02 28.91
N TYR A 64 -18.46 23.81 30.04
CA TYR A 64 -17.13 23.22 30.09
C TYR A 64 -17.11 21.76 29.63
N GLY A 65 -18.13 20.97 29.98
CA GLY A 65 -18.30 19.57 29.60
C GLY A 65 -18.53 19.40 28.10
N TYR A 66 -19.25 20.33 27.48
CA TYR A 66 -19.40 20.36 26.02
C TYR A 66 -18.08 20.71 25.32
N VAL A 67 -17.37 21.73 25.78
CA VAL A 67 -16.09 22.17 25.18
C VAL A 67 -15.01 21.09 25.31
N LEU A 68 -14.82 20.54 26.52
CA LEU A 68 -13.84 19.48 26.77
C LEU A 68 -14.19 18.20 26.00
N GLY A 69 -15.46 17.80 26.01
CA GLY A 69 -15.93 16.62 25.26
C GLY A 69 -15.68 16.76 23.76
N PHE A 70 -15.93 17.94 23.20
CA PHE A 70 -15.65 18.24 21.79
C PHE A 70 -14.14 18.16 21.48
N ILE A 71 -13.27 18.73 22.32
CA ILE A 71 -11.81 18.70 22.11
C ILE A 71 -11.29 17.26 22.12
N PHE A 72 -11.63 16.46 23.13
CA PHE A 72 -11.15 15.08 23.23
C PHE A 72 -11.64 14.20 22.08
N ARG A 73 -12.91 14.33 21.67
CA ARG A 73 -13.45 13.60 20.52
C ARG A 73 -12.79 14.05 19.22
N THR A 74 -12.58 15.35 19.02
CA THR A 74 -11.91 15.90 17.83
C THR A 74 -10.47 15.43 17.74
N LEU A 75 -9.71 15.44 18.84
CA LEU A 75 -8.35 14.89 18.88
C LEU A 75 -8.35 13.41 18.54
N ARG A 76 -9.25 12.60 19.13
CA ARG A 76 -9.37 11.17 18.81
C ARG A 76 -9.68 10.93 17.33
N ILE A 77 -10.58 11.73 16.76
CA ILE A 77 -10.93 11.65 15.33
C ILE A 77 -9.74 12.05 14.46
N PHE A 78 -9.05 13.12 14.81
CA PHE A 78 -7.91 13.62 14.05
C PHE A 78 -6.74 12.64 14.05
N PHE A 79 -6.29 12.20 15.24
CA PHE A 79 -5.22 11.21 15.36
C PHE A 79 -5.61 9.86 14.76
N GLY A 80 -6.86 9.43 14.96
CA GLY A 80 -7.35 8.22 14.33
C GLY A 80 -7.32 8.33 12.80
N GLY A 81 -7.82 9.43 12.24
CA GLY A 81 -7.81 9.70 10.80
C GLY A 81 -6.40 9.71 10.21
N ILE A 82 -5.43 10.31 10.89
CA ILE A 82 -4.01 10.26 10.49
C ILE A 82 -3.52 8.82 10.47
N LEU A 83 -3.84 8.02 11.48
CA LEU A 83 -3.39 6.64 11.57
C LEU A 83 -4.02 5.78 10.46
N TYR A 84 -5.29 6.01 10.12
CA TYR A 84 -5.93 5.39 8.94
C TYR A 84 -5.21 5.73 7.64
N LEU A 85 -4.94 7.02 7.43
CA LEU A 85 -4.25 7.50 6.25
C LEU A 85 -2.85 6.89 6.16
N PHE A 86 -2.11 6.84 7.28
CA PHE A 86 -0.80 6.23 7.34
C PHE A 86 -0.82 4.75 6.96
N VAL A 87 -1.73 3.95 7.53
CA VAL A 87 -1.86 2.53 7.20
C VAL A 87 -2.23 2.32 5.73
N PHE A 88 -3.11 3.17 5.18
CA PHE A 88 -3.46 3.14 3.77
C PHE A 88 -2.25 3.44 2.87
N LEU A 89 -1.49 4.49 3.17
CA LEU A 89 -0.30 4.87 2.41
C LEU A 89 0.79 3.79 2.46
N VAL A 90 1.01 3.17 3.61
CA VAL A 90 1.96 2.04 3.75
C VAL A 90 1.53 0.86 2.88
N ALA A 91 0.25 0.49 2.91
CA ALA A 91 -0.27 -0.58 2.07
C ALA A 91 -0.15 -0.26 0.57
N LEU A 92 -0.45 0.99 0.19
CA LEU A 92 -0.31 1.46 -1.19
C LEU A 92 1.15 1.44 -1.66
N ALA A 93 2.08 1.96 -0.85
CA ALA A 93 3.50 1.95 -1.18
C ALA A 93 4.04 0.53 -1.33
N ALA A 94 3.67 -0.38 -0.41
CA ALA A 94 4.02 -1.79 -0.51
C ALA A 94 3.50 -2.44 -1.80
N TYR A 95 2.24 -2.14 -2.18
CA TYR A 95 1.68 -2.62 -3.44
C TYR A 95 2.40 -2.05 -4.66
N LEU A 96 2.71 -0.75 -4.68
CA LEU A 96 3.42 -0.12 -5.80
C LEU A 96 4.82 -0.71 -5.99
N VAL A 97 5.56 -0.92 -4.89
CA VAL A 97 6.87 -1.60 -4.93
C VAL A 97 6.74 -3.01 -5.50
N TRP A 98 5.73 -3.77 -5.07
CA TRP A 98 5.47 -5.11 -5.61
C TRP A 98 5.04 -5.11 -7.09
N ALA A 99 4.20 -4.15 -7.48
CA ALA A 99 3.71 -3.97 -8.84
C ALA A 99 4.81 -3.51 -9.82
N ALA A 100 5.86 -2.86 -9.31
CA ALA A 100 7.00 -2.43 -10.10
C ALA A 100 7.94 -3.58 -10.51
N VAL A 101 7.92 -4.71 -9.81
CA VAL A 101 8.84 -5.84 -10.05
C VAL A 101 8.75 -6.38 -11.49
N PRO A 102 7.58 -6.73 -12.05
CA PRO A 102 7.51 -7.24 -13.42
C PRO A 102 7.90 -6.18 -14.45
N ILE A 103 7.54 -4.92 -14.20
CA ILE A 103 7.89 -3.79 -15.08
C ILE A 103 9.41 -3.62 -15.14
N PHE A 104 10.08 -3.72 -13.98
CA PHE A 104 11.53 -3.66 -13.90
C PHE A 104 12.20 -4.80 -14.69
N PHE A 105 11.69 -6.02 -14.57
CA PHE A 105 12.21 -7.15 -15.36
C PHE A 105 11.99 -6.98 -16.87
N VAL A 106 10.82 -6.49 -17.29
CA VAL A 106 10.53 -6.22 -18.70
C VAL A 106 11.43 -5.09 -19.23
N TYR A 107 11.61 -4.03 -18.47
CA TYR A 107 12.51 -2.92 -18.84
C TYR A 107 13.96 -3.41 -19.01
N LYS A 108 14.47 -4.20 -18.05
CA LYS A 108 15.82 -4.78 -18.12
C LYS A 108 16.00 -5.75 -19.29
N ALA A 109 14.95 -6.50 -19.64
CA ALA A 109 14.99 -7.41 -20.78
C ALA A 109 14.97 -6.68 -22.14
N LEU A 110 14.27 -5.54 -22.24
CA LEU A 110 14.15 -4.76 -23.48
C LEU A 110 15.29 -3.77 -23.71
N VAL A 111 15.95 -3.30 -22.65
CA VAL A 111 17.12 -2.43 -22.72
C VAL A 111 18.36 -3.25 -22.33
N PRO A 112 18.97 -4.01 -23.26
CA PRO A 112 20.14 -4.84 -22.96
C PRO A 112 21.42 -4.04 -22.68
N GLY A 113 21.37 -2.69 -22.72
CA GLY A 113 22.53 -1.83 -22.62
C GLY A 113 22.31 -0.66 -21.67
N SER A 114 22.59 -0.87 -20.38
CA SER A 114 22.95 0.20 -19.45
C SER A 114 23.68 -0.43 -18.26
N GLU A 115 25.01 -0.43 -18.33
CA GLU A 115 25.93 -0.53 -17.18
C GLU A 115 26.08 -1.87 -16.41
N SER A 116 26.13 -3.02 -17.09
CA SER A 116 26.64 -4.24 -16.41
C SER A 116 28.17 -4.26 -16.24
N GLY A 117 28.90 -3.19 -16.61
CA GLY A 117 30.36 -3.17 -16.64
C GLY A 117 31.03 -1.80 -16.41
N SER A 118 30.36 -0.82 -15.80
CA SER A 118 31.05 0.42 -15.37
C SER A 118 31.85 0.19 -14.07
N TRP A 119 31.27 -0.49 -13.09
CA TRP A 119 31.93 -0.81 -11.82
C TRP A 119 33.20 -1.69 -11.94
N LEU A 120 33.32 -2.48 -13.02
CA LEU A 120 34.53 -3.27 -13.30
C LEU A 120 35.66 -2.41 -13.88
N LYS A 121 35.34 -1.33 -14.59
CA LYS A 121 36.34 -0.39 -15.12
C LYS A 121 36.91 0.47 -13.99
N ASP A 122 36.06 0.92 -13.06
CA ASP A 122 36.48 1.67 -11.89
C ASP A 122 37.41 0.86 -10.96
N LEU A 123 37.20 -0.47 -10.88
CA LEU A 123 38.07 -1.38 -10.11
C LEU A 123 39.42 -1.67 -10.80
N ILE A 124 39.49 -1.58 -12.13
CA ILE A 124 40.72 -1.79 -12.90
C ILE A 124 41.56 -0.50 -12.92
N GLU A 125 40.94 0.67 -13.06
CA GLU A 125 41.64 1.97 -13.04
C GLU A 125 42.21 2.31 -11.66
N ILE A 126 41.56 1.92 -10.56
CA ILE A 126 42.11 2.10 -9.19
C ILE A 126 43.35 1.25 -8.92
N LYS A 127 43.61 0.21 -9.73
CA LYS A 127 44.73 -0.74 -9.51
C LYS A 127 45.97 -0.50 -10.39
N LEU A 128 45.98 0.54 -11.22
CA LEU A 128 47.12 0.89 -12.08
C LEU A 128 47.70 2.26 -11.71
N PRO A 129 48.76 2.31 -10.87
CA PRO A 129 49.71 3.42 -10.87
C PRO A 129 50.63 3.39 -12.10
#